data_AF-A0A5N7Y1L2-F1
#
_entry.id   AF-A0A5N7Y1L2-F1
#
_cell.length_a   1.000
_cell.length_b   1.000
_cell.length_c   1.000
_cell.angle_alpha   90.00
_cell.angle_beta   90.00
_cell.angle_gamma   90.00
#
_symmetry.space_group_name_H-M   'P 1'
#
loop_
_entity.id
_entity.type
_entity.pdbx_description
1 polymer ?
#
loop_
_entity_poly.entity_id
_entity_poly.type
_entity_poly.pdbx_seq_one_letter_code
_entity_poly.pdbx_strand_id
1 'polypeptide(L)'
;MEKTYHYQITHDGAVLATGEQTLDTGFRQLHETRLWLDVLRDLAKKANLAIKVGEDWYHPDDSNFSPFEDEEEVIDVQVTYGVASPQGSLNQQYKAMKI
;
A
#
# COMPACT_ATOMS: atom_id res chain seq x y z
N MET A 1 5.31 -21.91 -8.31
CA MET A 1 5.87 -20.97 -9.32
C MET A 1 5.80 -19.60 -8.71
N GLU A 2 6.92 -18.90 -8.58
CA GLU A 2 6.92 -17.61 -7.90
C GLU A 2 6.34 -16.53 -8.81
N LYS A 3 5.60 -15.59 -8.22
CA LYS A 3 5.12 -14.36 -8.87
C LYS A 3 5.68 -13.16 -8.13
N THR A 4 6.27 -12.23 -8.86
CA THR A 4 6.69 -10.93 -8.34
C THR A 4 5.59 -9.91 -8.57
N TYR A 5 5.35 -9.11 -7.54
CA TYR A 5 4.36 -8.06 -7.47
C TYR A 5 5.11 -6.75 -7.26
N HIS A 6 4.74 -5.71 -8.01
CA HIS A 6 5.31 -4.37 -7.87
C HIS A 6 4.22 -3.41 -7.39
N TYR A 7 4.57 -2.58 -6.43
CA TYR A 7 3.64 -1.69 -5.75
C TYR A 7 4.14 -0.25 -5.82
N GLN A 8 3.21 0.70 -5.88
CA GLN A 8 3.51 2.11 -5.75
C GLN A 8 2.38 2.87 -5.07
N ILE A 9 2.74 3.91 -4.31
CA ILE A 9 1.82 4.93 -3.84
C ILE A 9 2.07 6.20 -4.64
N THR A 10 0.99 6.80 -5.12
CA THR A 10 1.01 8.10 -5.78
C THR A 10 0.09 9.09 -5.07
N HIS A 11 0.46 10.36 -5.11
CA HIS A 11 -0.35 11.48 -4.65
C HIS A 11 -0.23 12.62 -5.65
N ASP A 12 -1.35 13.14 -6.14
CA ASP A 12 -1.41 14.14 -7.20
C ASP A 12 -0.56 13.80 -8.45
N GLY A 13 -0.50 12.51 -8.80
CA GLY A 13 0.26 11.99 -9.94
C GLY A 13 1.76 11.85 -9.71
N ALA A 14 2.29 12.25 -8.55
CA ALA A 14 3.68 12.00 -8.15
C ALA A 14 3.82 10.66 -7.43
N VAL A 15 4.84 9.88 -7.77
CA VAL A 15 5.18 8.63 -7.05
C VAL A 15 5.85 9.00 -5.73
N LEU A 16 5.22 8.61 -4.62
CA LEU A 16 5.74 8.82 -3.26
C LEU A 16 6.65 7.68 -2.80
N ALA A 17 6.27 6.44 -3.11
CA ALA A 17 7.04 5.25 -2.72
C ALA A 17 6.76 4.07 -3.66
N THR A 18 7.74 3.16 -3.76
CA THR A 18 7.60 1.90 -4.48
C THR A 18 8.09 0.70 -3.63
N GLY A 19 7.62 -0.49 -4.00
CA GLY A 19 8.01 -1.74 -3.37
C GLY A 19 7.84 -2.92 -4.31
N GLU A 20 8.46 -4.05 -3.95
CA GLU A 20 8.28 -5.31 -4.65
C GLU A 20 8.22 -6.47 -3.66
N GLN A 21 7.46 -7.50 -4.00
CA GLN A 21 7.37 -8.72 -3.21
C GLN A 21 7.20 -9.93 -4.12
N THR A 22 7.94 -10.99 -3.84
CA THR A 22 7.82 -12.27 -4.53
C THR A 22 7.05 -13.24 -3.65
N LEU A 23 5.97 -13.82 -4.18
CA LEU A 23 5.10 -14.79 -3.49
C LEU A 23 5.02 -16.08 -4.29
N ASP A 24 4.94 -17.22 -3.61
CA ASP A 24 4.65 -18.48 -4.29
C ASP A 24 3.17 -18.55 -4.72
N THR A 25 2.91 -19.03 -5.93
CA THR A 25 1.58 -19.21 -6.58
C THR A 25 0.49 -19.86 -5.74
N GLY A 26 0.81 -20.48 -4.60
CA GLY A 26 -0.16 -20.99 -3.64
C GLY A 26 -0.92 -19.90 -2.87
N PHE A 27 -0.40 -18.67 -2.83
CA PHE A 27 -1.08 -17.53 -2.22
C PHE A 27 -2.20 -17.04 -3.14
N ARG A 28 -3.43 -17.54 -2.89
CA ARG A 28 -4.65 -17.02 -3.48
C ARG A 28 -4.77 -15.54 -3.13
N GLN A 29 -4.72 -14.71 -4.18
CA GLN A 29 -5.20 -13.33 -4.24
C GLN A 29 -4.74 -12.42 -3.08
N LEU A 30 -3.81 -11.50 -3.39
CA LEU A 30 -3.32 -10.45 -2.48
C LEU A 30 -4.41 -9.73 -1.69
N HIS A 31 -5.64 -9.66 -2.22
CA HIS A 31 -6.77 -9.00 -1.60
C HIS A 31 -7.22 -9.59 -0.25
N GLU A 32 -6.80 -10.80 0.13
CA GLU A 32 -7.25 -11.41 1.38
C GLU A 32 -6.21 -11.29 2.51
N THR A 33 -6.26 -10.13 3.17
CA THR A 33 -6.28 -9.92 4.64
C THR A 33 -4.98 -9.80 5.46
N ARG A 34 -3.78 -10.11 4.97
CA ARG A 34 -2.53 -9.75 5.71
C ARG A 34 -1.39 -9.22 4.85
N LEU A 35 -1.08 -9.90 3.75
CA LEU A 35 -0.01 -9.45 2.85
C LEU A 35 -0.26 -8.05 2.30
N TRP A 36 -1.51 -7.72 2.02
CA TRP A 36 -1.89 -6.38 1.59
C TRP A 36 -1.62 -5.31 2.64
N LEU A 37 -1.86 -5.61 3.92
CA LEU A 37 -1.55 -4.69 5.00
C LEU A 37 -0.04 -4.50 5.16
N ASP A 38 0.75 -5.56 4.98
CA ASP A 38 2.21 -5.48 5.06
C ASP A 38 2.79 -4.65 3.90
N VAL A 39 2.24 -4.80 2.69
CA VAL A 39 2.57 -3.95 1.53
C VAL A 39 2.22 -2.49 1.82
N LEU A 40 1.00 -2.22 2.30
CA LEU A 40 0.58 -0.86 2.64
C LEU A 40 1.49 -0.25 3.71
N ARG A 41 1.90 -1.02 4.71
CA ARG A 41 2.82 -0.56 5.77
C ARG A 41 4.22 -0.24 5.24
N ASP A 42 4.79 -1.11 4.40
CA ASP A 42 6.10 -0.87 3.80
C ASP A 42 6.09 0.42 2.96
N LEU A 43 5.05 0.60 2.14
CA LEU A 43 4.90 1.79 1.32
C LEU A 43 4.62 3.05 2.16
N ALA A 44 3.76 2.96 3.18
CA ALA A 44 3.48 4.04 4.12
C ALA A 44 4.76 4.50 4.83
N LYS A 45 5.58 3.55 5.30
CA LYS A 45 6.86 3.82 5.94
C LYS A 45 7.83 4.53 4.99
N LYS A 46 7.95 4.05 3.75
CA LYS A 46 8.82 4.67 2.73
C LYS A 46 8.35 6.06 2.31
N ALA A 47 7.04 6.27 2.25
CA ALA A 47 6.41 7.54 1.92
C ALA A 47 6.32 8.51 3.11
N ASN A 48 6.68 8.05 4.32
CA ASN A 48 6.50 8.77 5.58
C ASN A 48 5.05 9.25 5.76
N LEU A 49 4.11 8.29 5.71
CA LEU A 49 2.67 8.48 5.85
C LEU A 49 2.09 7.53 6.90
N ALA A 50 0.98 7.94 7.53
CA ALA A 50 -0.01 7.02 8.09
C ALA A 50 -1.11 6.77 7.04
N ILE A 51 -1.67 5.55 6.99
CA ILE A 51 -2.73 5.17 6.03
C ILE A 51 -3.94 4.63 6.79
N LYS A 52 -5.14 5.05 6.40
CA LYS A 52 -6.41 4.55 6.94
C LYS A 52 -6.90 3.34 6.16
N VAL A 53 -7.04 2.18 6.81
CA VAL A 53 -7.58 0.96 6.20
C VAL A 53 -8.84 0.55 6.95
N GLY A 54 -10.00 0.64 6.30
CA GLY A 54 -11.28 0.51 6.97
C GLY A 54 -11.51 1.68 7.92
N GLU A 55 -11.73 1.38 9.21
CA GLU A 55 -11.93 2.40 10.25
C GLU A 55 -10.63 2.74 11.00
N ASP A 56 -9.58 1.93 10.84
CA ASP A 56 -8.33 2.04 11.60
C ASP A 56 -7.24 2.83 10.87
N TRP A 57 -6.46 3.60 11.63
CA TRP A 57 -5.23 4.23 11.15
C TRP A 57 -4.02 3.34 11.42
N TYR A 58 -3.18 3.19 10.40
CA TYR A 58 -1.94 2.45 10.47
C TYR A 58 -0.77 3.41 10.29
N HIS A 59 -0.10 3.71 11.40
CA HIS A 59 1.16 4.43 11.41
C HIS A 59 2.32 3.42 11.41
N PRO A 60 3.39 3.62 10.61
CA PRO A 60 4.47 2.66 10.44
C PRO A 60 5.26 2.38 11.73
N ASP A 61 5.38 3.37 12.62
CA ASP A 61 6.22 3.29 13.82
C ASP A 61 5.51 3.65 15.15
N ASP A 62 4.19 3.92 15.14
CA ASP A 62 3.43 4.33 16.34
C ASP A 62 2.08 3.61 16.41
N SER A 63 1.97 2.64 17.32
CA SER A 63 0.73 1.87 17.49
C SER A 63 -0.42 2.66 18.14
N ASN A 64 -0.14 3.84 18.71
CA ASN A 64 -1.11 4.70 19.39
C ASN A 64 -1.40 5.99 18.61
N PHE A 65 -1.00 6.05 17.34
CA PHE A 65 -1.23 7.20 16.48
C PHE A 65 -2.72 7.58 16.46
N SER A 66 -2.99 8.86 16.75
CA SER A 66 -4.31 9.45 16.61
C SER A 66 -4.24 10.50 15.50
N PRO A 67 -5.02 10.36 14.42
CA PRO A 67 -5.06 11.34 13.34
C PRO A 67 -5.60 12.68 13.85
N PHE A 68 -5.13 13.79 13.27
CA PHE A 68 -5.81 15.08 13.35
C PHE A 68 -6.75 15.22 12.13
N GLU A 69 -8.06 15.37 12.35
CA GLU A 69 -9.06 15.30 11.26
C GLU A 69 -8.84 16.31 10.11
N ASP A 70 -8.08 17.37 10.35
CA ASP A 70 -7.87 18.47 9.40
C ASP A 70 -6.70 18.25 8.40
N GLU A 71 -5.95 17.14 8.50
CA GLU A 71 -4.75 16.87 7.67
C GLU A 71 -4.88 15.60 6.80
N GLU A 72 -6.11 15.12 6.57
CA GLU A 72 -6.33 13.95 5.71
C GLU A 72 -6.15 14.27 4.21
N GLU A 73 -5.30 13.50 3.54
CA GLU A 73 -5.11 13.50 2.08
C GLU A 73 -5.60 12.17 1.48
N VAL A 74 -6.01 12.18 0.21
CA VAL A 74 -6.30 10.95 -0.54
C VAL A 74 -5.08 10.56 -1.36
N ILE A 75 -4.66 9.31 -1.22
CA ILE A 75 -3.56 8.71 -1.97
C ILE A 75 -4.10 7.56 -2.81
N ASP A 76 -3.47 7.36 -3.96
CA ASP A 76 -3.73 6.23 -4.85
C ASP A 76 -2.64 5.18 -4.64
N VAL A 77 -3.03 3.95 -4.32
CA VAL A 77 -2.14 2.81 -4.26
C VAL A 77 -2.35 1.98 -5.52
N GLN A 78 -1.33 1.89 -6.36
CA GLN A 78 -1.33 1.06 -7.56
C GLN A 78 -0.47 -0.18 -7.33
N VAL A 79 -1.05 -1.32 -7.66
CA VAL A 79 -0.39 -2.63 -7.67
C VAL A 79 -0.36 -3.12 -9.09
N THR A 80 0.82 -3.49 -9.57
CA THR A 80 0.98 -4.19 -10.84
C THR A 80 1.53 -5.58 -10.56
N TYR A 81 0.98 -6.60 -11.20
CA TYR A 81 1.38 -7.98 -10.97
C TYR A 81 1.45 -8.77 -12.27
N GLY A 82 2.45 -9.65 -12.37
CA GLY A 82 2.68 -10.49 -13.54
C GLY A 82 4.14 -10.89 -13.66
N VAL A 83 4.39 -12.12 -14.12
CA VAL A 83 5.76 -12.58 -14.34
C VAL A 83 6.28 -11.88 -15.60
N ALA A 84 7.29 -11.02 -15.46
CA ALA A 84 8.00 -10.29 -16.52
C ALA A 84 7.19 -9.28 -17.38
N SER A 85 5.87 -9.27 -17.30
CA SER A 85 5.01 -8.23 -17.88
C SER A 85 3.72 -8.12 -17.05
N PRO A 86 3.20 -6.91 -16.77
CA PRO A 86 1.99 -6.75 -15.96
C PRO A 86 0.83 -7.53 -16.58
N GLN A 87 0.37 -8.57 -15.90
CA GLN A 87 -0.81 -9.35 -16.25
C GLN A 87 -2.10 -8.67 -15.75
N GLY A 88 -1.96 -7.74 -14.80
CA GLY A 88 -3.04 -6.90 -14.31
C GLY A 88 -2.53 -5.77 -13.43
N SER A 89 -3.38 -4.76 -13.28
CA SER A 89 -3.18 -3.67 -12.33
C SER A 89 -4.42 -3.53 -11.45
N LEU A 90 -4.19 -3.34 -10.16
CA LEU A 90 -5.22 -2.95 -9.21
C LEU A 90 -4.88 -1.54 -8.72
N ASN A 91 -5.86 -0.64 -8.79
CA ASN A 91 -5.75 0.68 -8.20
C ASN A 91 -6.78 0.80 -7.09
N GLN A 92 -6.34 1.28 -5.92
CA GLN A 92 -7.22 1.47 -4.78
C GLN A 92 -6.84 2.74 -4.04
N GLN A 93 -7.86 3.51 -3.65
CA GLN A 93 -7.68 4.77 -2.94
C GLN A 93 -7.73 4.55 -1.43
N TYR A 94 -6.88 5.30 -0.74
CA TYR A 94 -6.79 5.32 0.70
C TYR A 94 -6.75 6.76 1.20
N LYS A 95 -7.30 6.98 2.39
CA LYS A 95 -7.01 8.19 3.16
C LYS A 95 -5.65 8.00 3.81
N ALA A 96 -4.83 9.04 3.80
CA ALA A 96 -3.52 9.06 4.41
C ALA A 96 -3.24 10.42 5.06
N MET A 97 -2.18 10.47 5.86
CA MET A 97 -1.72 11.67 6.54
C MET A 97 -0.21 11.65 6.58
N LYS A 98 0.44 12.81 6.36
CA LYS A 98 1.88 12.96 6.55
C LYS A 98 2.21 12.92 8.04
N ILE A 99 3.33 12.30 8.38
CA ILE A 99 3.78 12.07 9.77
C ILE A 99 5.17 12.62 10.03
#